data_AF-A0A1E7F9Y6-F1
#
_entry.id   AF-A0A1E7F9Y6-F1
#
_cell.length_a   1.000
_cell.length_b   1.000
_cell.length_c   1.000
_cell.angle_alpha   90.00
_cell.angle_beta   90.00
_cell.angle_gamma   90.00
#
_symmetry.space_group_name_H-M   'P 1'
#
loop_
_entity.id
_entity.type
_entity.pdbx_description
1 polymer ?
#
loop_
_entity_poly.entity_id
_entity_poly.type
_entity_poly.pdbx_seq_one_letter_code
_entity_poly.pdbx_strand_id
1 'polypeptide(L)'
;MPPKESDALLSGDNNDQQRRRNKFGKHLSLDDEKLRSKIHTIATTIAESTESSTTSTTAASDADDETGSGSYKLIEKHQGKSFFDYYIFNDGPDSIGSNGYNTYVSKTKAEELNLIHVDDDNENSKNEEGNNNGNKEDSNNGAVYISSSKGTNENDRNPTTGTIYRNSVRLEGKRRFDNGLIILDVDQMPTGCGVWPAFWTTDETNWPDHGEIDIVEPINNQNIVKTALHTNEYCDMYSHVPRWNWTGSWDVATGIPDTYTGKLNFNNKLESDNCDVMTPHQWANQGCVAISDKNNTLGHGMNQNGGGIYVLEWDPIGGYIKSWVFPRTDDIPINLQQSLLNTNNNDDDDDDETTIIDPSSWSILPYAYFAIGNNSGCSANHFQNHRIVINLAFCGTVAGNRFATDCPVLYKKYNKLTGYRNSSVAACNAYIDSNEVQEVLNNDAYWKINGVYLYQRE
;
A
#
# COMPACT_ATOMS: atom_id res chain seq x y z
N MET A 1 56.85 -32.04 34.52
CA MET A 1 57.25 -32.95 33.43
C MET A 1 56.11 -33.00 32.43
N PRO A 2 56.27 -32.36 31.27
CA PRO A 2 55.58 -32.77 30.03
C PRO A 2 56.24 -34.12 29.56
N PRO A 3 55.93 -34.77 28.40
CA PRO A 3 55.43 -34.10 27.20
C PRO A 3 54.69 -34.96 26.10
N LYS A 4 54.24 -34.22 25.05
CA LYS A 4 54.41 -34.48 23.58
C LYS A 4 53.85 -35.78 22.97
N GLU A 5 53.46 -35.89 21.72
CA GLU A 5 53.43 -35.15 20.43
C GLU A 5 52.60 -36.11 19.52
N SER A 6 52.03 -35.82 18.35
CA SER A 6 52.30 -34.85 17.30
C SER A 6 51.14 -34.83 16.31
N ASP A 7 51.10 -33.70 15.59
CA ASP A 7 50.38 -33.32 14.37
C ASP A 7 50.18 -34.39 13.29
N ALA A 8 49.08 -34.25 12.53
CA ALA A 8 49.13 -33.98 11.08
C ALA A 8 47.75 -33.57 10.53
N LEU A 9 47.73 -32.41 9.87
CA LEU A 9 46.70 -31.92 8.94
C LEU A 9 46.54 -32.86 7.73
N LEU A 10 45.33 -32.90 7.14
CA LEU A 10 45.05 -32.52 5.74
C LEU A 10 43.67 -33.00 5.25
N SER A 11 42.89 -32.04 4.74
CA SER A 11 42.02 -32.10 3.54
C SER A 11 40.97 -33.20 3.32
N GLY A 12 39.74 -32.75 3.01
CA GLY A 12 38.67 -33.52 2.34
C GLY A 12 37.61 -34.01 3.32
N ASP A 13 36.30 -33.86 3.09
CA ASP A 13 35.66 -34.03 1.79
C ASP A 13 34.26 -33.38 1.78
N ASN A 14 33.99 -32.58 0.73
CA ASN A 14 32.76 -31.85 0.44
C ASN A 14 31.59 -32.78 0.01
N ASN A 15 31.62 -34.06 0.39
CA ASN A 15 30.77 -35.11 -0.19
C ASN A 15 29.54 -35.49 0.64
N ASP A 16 29.40 -35.00 1.88
CA ASP A 16 28.30 -35.43 2.76
C ASP A 16 27.06 -34.50 2.72
N GLN A 17 27.21 -33.27 2.21
CA GLN A 17 26.06 -32.41 1.88
C GLN A 17 25.47 -32.70 0.48
N GLN A 18 26.23 -33.31 -0.43
CA GLN A 18 25.76 -33.64 -1.77
C GLN A 18 24.99 -34.97 -1.81
N ARG A 19 25.23 -35.88 -0.85
CA ARG A 19 24.43 -37.12 -0.69
C ARG A 19 23.06 -36.90 -0.04
N ARG A 20 22.86 -35.82 0.72
CA ARG A 20 21.55 -35.48 1.31
C ARG A 20 20.63 -34.70 0.37
N ARG A 21 21.18 -34.04 -0.67
CA ARG A 21 20.38 -33.39 -1.73
C ARG A 21 19.78 -34.36 -2.76
N ASN A 22 20.35 -35.56 -2.93
CA ASN A 22 19.87 -36.53 -3.91
C ASN A 22 18.76 -37.49 -3.43
N LYS A 23 18.21 -37.30 -2.21
CA LYS A 23 17.16 -38.18 -1.66
C LYS A 23 15.76 -37.56 -1.59
N PHE A 24 15.61 -36.28 -1.95
CA PHE A 24 14.30 -35.59 -2.02
C PHE A 24 13.88 -35.15 -3.43
N GLY A 25 14.68 -35.46 -4.46
CA GLY A 25 14.44 -35.08 -5.85
C GLY A 25 13.93 -36.21 -6.75
N LYS A 26 13.12 -37.15 -6.23
CA LYS A 26 12.59 -38.26 -7.03
C LYS A 26 11.24 -38.78 -6.52
N HIS A 27 10.24 -37.90 -6.47
CA HIS A 27 8.83 -38.30 -6.44
C HIS A 27 7.92 -37.21 -7.01
N LEU A 28 8.22 -36.75 -8.22
CA LEU A 28 7.19 -36.29 -9.16
C LEU A 28 7.01 -37.47 -10.11
N SER A 29 5.88 -38.18 -9.98
CA SER A 29 5.64 -39.37 -10.81
C SER A 29 5.35 -38.93 -12.25
N LEU A 30 5.70 -39.79 -13.21
CA LEU A 30 5.37 -39.67 -14.64
C LEU A 30 3.86 -39.48 -14.91
N ASP A 31 3.01 -39.59 -13.89
CA ASP A 31 1.56 -39.35 -13.99
C ASP A 31 1.22 -37.86 -13.98
N ASP A 32 2.07 -37.00 -13.38
CA ASP A 32 1.81 -35.57 -13.21
C ASP A 32 2.06 -34.78 -14.52
N GLU A 33 3.07 -35.16 -15.29
CA GLU A 33 3.29 -34.62 -16.65
C GLU A 33 2.21 -35.09 -17.63
N LYS A 34 1.75 -36.34 -17.51
CA LYS A 34 0.62 -36.84 -18.30
C LYS A 34 -0.70 -36.17 -17.92
N LEU A 35 -0.88 -35.83 -16.64
CA LEU A 35 -2.05 -35.10 -16.17
C LEU A 35 -2.04 -33.66 -16.69
N ARG A 36 -0.89 -32.97 -16.62
CA ARG A 36 -0.71 -31.62 -17.19
C ARG A 36 -0.92 -31.60 -18.70
N SER A 37 -0.40 -32.58 -19.43
CA SER A 37 -0.62 -32.71 -20.88
C SER A 37 -2.09 -32.93 -21.21
N LYS A 38 -2.81 -33.77 -20.46
CA LYS A 38 -4.25 -34.00 -20.65
C LYS A 38 -5.10 -32.76 -20.33
N ILE A 39 -4.77 -32.04 -19.26
CA ILE A 39 -5.45 -30.78 -18.90
C ILE A 39 -5.24 -29.74 -20.00
N HIS A 40 -4.02 -29.64 -20.56
CA HIS A 40 -3.73 -28.71 -21.65
C HIS A 40 -4.52 -29.07 -22.92
N THR A 41 -4.57 -30.35 -23.31
CA THR A 41 -5.37 -30.78 -24.47
C THR A 41 -6.87 -30.51 -24.28
N ILE A 42 -7.42 -30.76 -23.09
CA ILE A 42 -8.84 -30.46 -22.80
C ILE A 42 -9.11 -28.95 -22.89
N ALA A 43 -8.22 -28.12 -22.35
CA ALA A 43 -8.34 -26.66 -22.43
C ALA A 43 -8.30 -26.15 -23.88
N THR A 44 -7.41 -26.68 -24.71
CA THR A 44 -7.33 -26.33 -26.14
C THR A 44 -8.59 -26.75 -26.90
N THR A 45 -9.12 -27.96 -26.64
CA THR A 45 -10.36 -28.43 -27.27
C THR A 45 -11.58 -27.62 -26.83
N ILE A 46 -11.63 -27.15 -25.58
CA ILE A 46 -12.69 -26.25 -25.10
C ILE A 46 -12.60 -24.90 -25.82
N ALA A 47 -11.40 -24.32 -25.93
CA ALA A 47 -11.16 -23.06 -26.64
C ALA A 47 -11.55 -23.13 -28.12
N GLU A 48 -11.20 -24.21 -28.82
CA GLU A 48 -11.57 -24.45 -30.22
C GLU A 48 -13.08 -24.68 -30.38
N SER A 49 -13.74 -25.29 -29.39
CA SER A 49 -15.20 -25.50 -29.41
C SER A 49 -15.99 -24.20 -29.15
N THR A 50 -15.42 -23.25 -28.40
CA THR A 50 -16.00 -21.92 -28.21
C THR A 50 -15.84 -21.04 -29.45
N GLU A 51 -14.72 -21.13 -30.18
CA GLU A 51 -14.51 -20.41 -31.44
C GLU A 51 -15.41 -20.90 -32.58
N SER A 52 -15.78 -22.19 -32.61
CA SER A 52 -16.63 -22.73 -33.69
C SER A 52 -18.13 -22.41 -33.55
N SER A 53 -18.56 -21.82 -32.42
CA SER A 53 -19.99 -21.61 -32.14
C SER A 53 -20.54 -20.23 -32.52
N THR A 54 -19.69 -19.30 -33.00
CA THR A 54 -20.09 -17.94 -33.38
C THR A 54 -20.33 -17.81 -34.88
N THR A 55 -21.35 -18.50 -35.42
CA THR A 55 -21.96 -18.07 -36.69
C THR A 55 -23.49 -18.22 -36.70
N SER A 56 -24.14 -17.06 -36.88
CA SER A 56 -25.54 -16.81 -37.28
C SER A 56 -26.68 -17.08 -36.28
N THR A 57 -27.19 -16.00 -35.67
CA THR A 57 -28.61 -15.61 -35.76
C THR A 57 -28.81 -14.17 -35.29
N THR A 58 -29.38 -13.34 -36.17
CA THR A 58 -29.86 -11.98 -35.92
C THR A 58 -31.15 -12.00 -35.10
N ALA A 59 -31.17 -11.40 -33.91
CA ALA A 59 -32.35 -10.81 -33.29
C ALA A 59 -31.93 -9.78 -32.24
N ALA A 60 -32.43 -8.56 -32.38
CA ALA A 60 -32.15 -7.43 -31.49
C ALA A 60 -32.71 -7.67 -30.08
N SER A 61 -31.86 -7.45 -29.08
CA SER A 61 -32.25 -7.04 -27.75
C SER A 61 -31.12 -6.19 -27.18
N ASP A 62 -31.40 -4.90 -26.98
CA ASP A 62 -30.55 -3.97 -26.24
C ASP A 62 -30.28 -4.52 -24.84
N ALA A 63 -29.06 -4.95 -24.62
CA ALA A 63 -28.43 -5.03 -23.32
C ALA A 63 -26.98 -4.62 -23.58
N ASP A 64 -26.65 -3.38 -23.20
CA ASP A 64 -25.27 -2.88 -23.19
C ASP A 64 -24.43 -3.81 -22.31
N ASP A 65 -23.66 -4.67 -22.96
CA ASP A 65 -22.51 -5.35 -22.37
C ASP A 65 -21.35 -4.36 -22.47
N GLU A 66 -21.36 -3.32 -21.62
CA GLU A 66 -20.23 -2.40 -21.45
C GLU A 66 -19.08 -3.18 -20.82
N THR A 67 -18.28 -3.84 -21.66
CA THR A 67 -17.01 -4.42 -21.25
C THR A 67 -16.09 -3.29 -20.79
N GLY A 68 -15.82 -3.20 -19.48
CA GLY A 68 -15.06 -2.12 -18.84
C GLY A 68 -13.62 -1.94 -19.38
N SER A 69 -13.51 -1.19 -20.47
CA SER A 69 -12.29 -0.78 -21.17
C SER A 69 -12.50 0.65 -21.67
N GLY A 70 -11.57 1.56 -21.42
CA GLY A 70 -11.72 2.96 -21.86
C GLY A 70 -10.74 3.93 -21.24
N SER A 71 -10.70 5.12 -21.83
CA SER A 71 -9.90 6.27 -21.40
C SER A 71 -10.38 6.85 -20.08
N TYR A 72 -9.45 7.44 -19.33
CA TYR A 72 -9.73 8.20 -18.12
C TYR A 72 -9.38 9.68 -18.31
N LYS A 73 -10.23 10.54 -17.77
CA LYS A 73 -10.08 12.00 -17.77
C LYS A 73 -9.81 12.52 -16.37
N LEU A 74 -8.88 13.47 -16.25
CA LEU A 74 -8.50 14.09 -14.98
C LEU A 74 -9.67 14.87 -14.38
N ILE A 75 -9.94 14.63 -13.10
CA ILE A 75 -10.99 15.30 -12.31
C ILE A 75 -10.38 16.20 -11.23
N GLU A 76 -9.40 15.70 -10.48
CA GLU A 76 -8.68 16.49 -9.48
C GLU A 76 -7.18 16.24 -9.54
N LYS A 77 -6.44 17.32 -9.28
CA LYS A 77 -4.99 17.40 -9.35
C LYS A 77 -4.50 18.10 -8.08
N HIS A 78 -4.12 17.32 -7.06
CA HIS A 78 -3.68 17.86 -5.78
C HIS A 78 -2.15 17.98 -5.81
N GLN A 79 -1.65 19.21 -5.95
CA GLN A 79 -0.21 19.48 -5.98
C GLN A 79 0.13 20.86 -5.43
N GLY A 80 1.40 21.02 -5.09
CA GLY A 80 2.00 22.30 -4.76
C GLY A 80 1.18 23.07 -3.73
N LYS A 81 1.11 24.40 -3.91
CA LYS A 81 0.48 25.31 -2.94
C LYS A 81 -1.00 25.01 -2.70
N SER A 82 -1.70 24.49 -3.72
CA SER A 82 -3.11 24.12 -3.64
C SER A 82 -3.37 22.75 -3.01
N PHE A 83 -2.34 21.93 -2.77
CA PHE A 83 -2.52 20.54 -2.32
C PHE A 83 -3.44 20.43 -1.11
N PHE A 84 -3.18 21.23 -0.07
CA PHE A 84 -3.93 21.17 1.18
C PHE A 84 -5.36 21.74 1.07
N ASP A 85 -5.71 22.40 -0.04
CA ASP A 85 -7.05 22.95 -0.25
C ASP A 85 -8.07 21.86 -0.62
N TYR A 86 -7.61 20.69 -1.05
CA TYR A 86 -8.46 19.53 -1.35
C TYR A 86 -8.86 18.72 -0.12
N TYR A 87 -8.30 19.03 1.05
CA TYR A 87 -8.42 18.20 2.25
C TYR A 87 -9.04 18.92 3.45
N ILE A 88 -9.69 18.13 4.29
CA ILE A 88 -10.09 18.45 5.65
C ILE A 88 -9.01 17.87 6.58
N PHE A 89 -8.63 18.63 7.61
CA PHE A 89 -7.66 18.19 8.62
C PHE A 89 -8.41 17.65 9.83
N ASN A 90 -8.12 16.40 10.20
CA ASN A 90 -8.64 15.84 11.43
C ASN A 90 -7.87 16.39 12.62
N ASP A 91 -8.60 16.76 13.68
CA ASP A 91 -8.02 17.25 14.93
C ASP A 91 -8.56 16.38 16.07
N GLY A 92 -7.66 15.67 16.75
CA GLY A 92 -8.00 14.76 17.84
C GLY A 92 -7.28 13.41 17.79
N PRO A 93 -7.74 12.45 18.62
CA PRO A 93 -7.10 11.14 18.70
C PRO A 93 -7.27 10.36 17.40
N ASP A 94 -6.38 9.39 17.20
CA ASP A 94 -6.57 8.38 16.17
C ASP A 94 -7.87 7.57 16.39
N SER A 95 -8.33 6.90 15.34
CA SER A 95 -9.60 6.14 15.40
C SER A 95 -9.57 5.09 16.51
N ILE A 96 -10.73 4.71 17.05
CA ILE A 96 -10.81 3.67 18.09
C ILE A 96 -10.26 2.32 17.58
N GLY A 97 -10.43 2.03 16.28
CA GLY A 97 -9.96 0.79 15.65
C GLY A 97 -8.44 0.75 15.44
N SER A 98 -7.84 1.88 15.08
CA SER A 98 -6.40 2.01 14.81
C SER A 98 -5.61 2.27 16.10
N ASN A 99 -6.13 3.12 16.98
CA ASN A 99 -5.61 3.46 18.31
C ASN A 99 -4.10 3.76 18.32
N GLY A 100 -3.65 4.53 17.32
CA GLY A 100 -2.27 4.95 17.17
C GLY A 100 -1.75 5.76 18.36
N TYR A 101 -0.44 5.72 18.57
CA TYR A 101 0.27 6.50 19.58
C TYR A 101 0.57 7.92 19.08
N ASN A 102 -0.46 8.59 18.60
CA ASN A 102 -0.42 9.93 18.05
C ASN A 102 -1.73 10.68 18.31
N THR A 103 -1.67 11.99 18.16
CA THR A 103 -2.84 12.86 18.00
C THR A 103 -2.71 13.57 16.67
N TYR A 104 -3.79 13.61 15.91
CA TYR A 104 -3.88 14.46 14.73
C TYR A 104 -4.17 15.89 15.16
N VAL A 105 -3.64 16.85 14.40
CA VAL A 105 -3.78 18.28 14.72
C VAL A 105 -4.40 19.04 13.54
N SER A 106 -5.15 20.10 13.83
CA SER A 106 -5.70 21.01 12.82
C SER A 106 -4.64 21.62 11.90
N LYS A 107 -5.06 22.10 10.72
CA LYS A 107 -4.19 22.75 9.73
C LYS A 107 -3.32 23.85 10.36
N THR A 108 -3.92 24.78 11.09
CA THR A 108 -3.20 25.88 11.77
C THR A 108 -2.13 25.35 12.70
N LYS A 109 -2.44 24.29 13.48
CA LYS A 109 -1.47 23.72 14.40
C LYS A 109 -0.36 22.96 13.68
N ALA A 110 -0.70 22.27 12.58
CA ALA A 110 0.28 21.61 11.72
C ALA A 110 1.26 22.62 11.10
N GLU A 111 0.78 23.78 10.67
CA GLU A 111 1.62 24.88 10.15
C GLU A 111 2.53 25.46 11.25
N GLU A 112 1.99 25.75 12.45
CA GLU A 112 2.78 26.24 13.59
C GLU A 112 3.92 25.29 14.00
N LEU A 113 3.66 23.99 13.89
CA LEU A 113 4.62 22.93 14.22
C LEU A 113 5.51 22.53 13.03
N ASN A 114 5.34 23.18 11.87
CA ASN A 114 6.00 22.85 10.61
C ASN A 114 5.84 21.37 10.20
N LEU A 115 4.68 20.78 10.52
CA LEU A 115 4.36 19.40 10.11
C LEU A 115 3.97 19.33 8.64
N ILE A 116 3.44 20.42 8.09
CA ILE A 116 3.07 20.55 6.69
C ILE A 116 3.75 21.76 6.06
N HIS A 117 4.21 21.62 4.82
CA HIS A 117 4.65 22.72 3.97
C HIS A 117 4.74 22.24 2.53
N VAL A 118 4.96 23.18 1.61
CA VAL A 118 5.26 22.94 0.20
C VAL A 118 6.59 23.59 -0.06
N ASP A 119 7.58 22.82 -0.52
CA ASP A 119 8.88 23.39 -0.89
C ASP A 119 8.74 24.12 -2.23
N ASP A 120 8.95 25.43 -2.25
CA ASP A 120 9.18 26.15 -3.50
C ASP A 120 10.60 25.80 -3.98
N ASP A 121 10.74 25.09 -5.10
CA ASP A 121 12.03 24.74 -5.75
C ASP A 121 12.98 25.95 -5.98
N ASN A 122 12.48 27.17 -5.77
CA ASN A 122 13.17 28.45 -5.96
C ASN A 122 14.07 28.91 -4.79
N GLU A 123 14.09 28.26 -3.62
CA GLU A 123 14.96 28.73 -2.51
C GLU A 123 16.41 28.23 -2.59
N ASN A 124 16.66 27.08 -3.21
CA ASN A 124 18.03 26.55 -3.35
C ASN A 124 18.85 27.19 -4.49
N SER A 125 18.25 28.08 -5.30
CA SER A 125 18.97 28.84 -6.34
C SER A 125 19.57 30.17 -5.84
N LYS A 126 19.42 30.52 -4.56
CA LYS A 126 19.91 31.81 -4.02
C LYS A 126 21.39 31.84 -3.61
N ASN A 127 22.15 30.74 -3.74
CA ASN A 127 23.54 30.65 -3.29
C ASN A 127 24.58 30.41 -4.41
N GLU A 128 24.27 30.78 -5.66
CA GLU A 128 25.32 31.00 -6.67
C GLU A 128 25.25 32.43 -7.19
N GLU A 129 26.23 33.24 -6.78
CA GLU A 129 26.42 34.59 -7.29
C GLU A 129 26.65 34.55 -8.82
N GLY A 130 25.71 35.07 -9.59
CA GLY A 130 26.00 35.64 -10.91
C GLY A 130 24.99 35.38 -12.01
N ASN A 131 24.25 36.44 -12.37
CA ASN A 131 23.62 36.66 -13.68
C ASN A 131 22.53 35.66 -14.15
N ASN A 132 21.26 36.08 -14.10
CA ASN A 132 20.60 36.70 -15.26
C ASN A 132 19.12 36.98 -14.99
N ASN A 133 18.63 38.06 -15.59
CA ASN A 133 17.21 38.33 -15.82
C ASN A 133 16.60 37.17 -16.63
N GLY A 134 15.92 36.27 -15.94
CA GLY A 134 14.94 35.34 -16.51
C GLY A 134 13.63 35.53 -15.75
N ASN A 135 12.51 35.54 -16.47
CA ASN A 135 11.18 35.60 -15.88
C ASN A 135 11.08 34.55 -14.76
N LYS A 136 10.80 35.02 -13.53
CA LYS A 136 10.38 34.15 -12.43
C LYS A 136 8.98 33.66 -12.76
N GLU A 137 8.89 32.54 -13.43
CA GLU A 137 7.67 31.74 -13.41
C GLU A 137 7.61 31.08 -12.03
N ASP A 138 6.58 31.44 -11.26
CA ASP A 138 6.19 30.72 -10.05
C ASP A 138 5.80 29.30 -10.49
N SER A 139 6.73 28.35 -10.41
CA SER A 139 6.35 26.94 -10.55
C SER A 139 5.47 26.57 -9.36
N ASN A 140 4.16 26.48 -9.59
CA ASN A 140 3.17 26.03 -8.60
C ASN A 140 3.33 24.53 -8.22
N ASN A 141 4.48 23.92 -8.48
CA ASN A 141 4.70 22.47 -8.52
C ASN A 141 5.66 21.97 -7.43
N GLY A 142 5.79 22.72 -6.33
CA GLY A 142 6.61 22.32 -5.20
C GLY A 142 6.17 20.98 -4.57
N ALA A 143 7.14 20.20 -4.10
CA ALA A 143 6.85 18.96 -3.39
C ALA A 143 6.16 19.22 -2.05
N VAL A 144 5.18 18.39 -1.72
CA VAL A 144 4.33 18.54 -0.53
C VAL A 144 4.88 17.67 0.60
N TYR A 145 5.13 18.29 1.75
CA TYR A 145 5.64 17.61 2.93
C TYR A 145 4.55 17.43 3.98
N ILE A 146 4.47 16.21 4.53
CA ILE A 146 3.60 15.88 5.66
C ILE A 146 4.41 15.03 6.64
N SER A 147 4.60 15.53 7.86
CA SER A 147 5.45 14.92 8.88
C SER A 147 4.77 14.88 10.24
N SER A 148 5.56 14.68 11.29
CA SER A 148 5.11 14.54 12.67
C SER A 148 6.16 15.12 13.62
N SER A 149 5.76 15.46 14.84
CA SER A 149 6.69 15.95 15.87
C SER A 149 6.38 15.35 17.22
N LYS A 150 7.39 15.29 18.09
CA LYS A 150 7.17 14.96 19.51
C LYS A 150 6.14 15.94 20.09
N GLY A 151 5.17 15.45 20.86
CA GLY A 151 4.34 16.32 21.68
C GLY A 151 5.20 16.97 22.77
N THR A 152 5.02 18.27 23.01
CA THR A 152 5.93 19.05 23.87
C THR A 152 5.25 19.74 25.04
N ASN A 153 3.92 19.87 25.06
CA ASN A 153 3.22 20.67 26.06
C ASN A 153 2.29 19.85 26.96
N GLU A 154 2.06 20.33 28.20
CA GLU A 154 0.99 19.82 29.07
C GLU A 154 -0.40 19.95 28.43
N ASN A 155 -0.58 20.86 27.48
CA ASN A 155 -1.81 21.02 26.70
C ASN A 155 -2.02 19.86 25.71
N ASP A 156 -0.96 19.17 25.28
CA ASP A 156 -1.02 18.00 24.39
C ASP A 156 -1.16 16.69 25.20
N ARG A 157 -1.28 16.82 26.52
CA ARG A 157 -1.38 15.71 27.46
C ARG A 157 -2.81 15.18 27.45
N ASN A 158 -2.95 13.88 27.19
CA ASN A 158 -4.22 13.21 27.39
C ASN A 158 -4.66 13.36 28.86
N PRO A 159 -5.81 13.97 29.14
CA PRO A 159 -6.22 14.33 30.50
C PRO A 159 -6.54 13.09 31.35
N THR A 160 -6.79 11.94 30.73
CA THR A 160 -7.12 10.68 31.39
C THR A 160 -5.86 9.86 31.71
N THR A 161 -4.93 9.75 30.76
CA THR A 161 -3.74 8.90 30.92
C THR A 161 -2.49 9.66 31.35
N GLY A 162 -2.50 10.98 31.20
CA GLY A 162 -1.33 11.83 31.41
C GLY A 162 -0.24 11.64 30.35
N THR A 163 -0.51 10.91 29.27
CA THR A 163 0.43 10.66 28.17
C THR A 163 0.45 11.84 27.20
N ILE A 164 1.63 12.22 26.73
CA ILE A 164 1.79 13.21 25.66
C ILE A 164 1.98 12.43 24.36
N TYR A 165 1.01 12.52 23.45
CA TYR A 165 1.06 11.81 22.17
C TYR A 165 1.94 12.55 21.15
N ARG A 166 2.43 11.82 20.15
CA ARG A 166 3.13 12.44 19.01
C ARG A 166 2.12 13.23 18.16
N ASN A 167 2.44 14.48 17.83
CA ASN A 167 1.61 15.27 16.92
C ASN A 167 1.82 14.77 15.49
N SER A 168 0.74 14.56 14.76
CA SER A 168 0.76 14.09 13.37
C SER A 168 -0.39 14.67 12.57
N VAL A 169 -0.51 14.28 11.30
CA VAL A 169 -1.52 14.79 10.37
C VAL A 169 -2.33 13.65 9.77
N ARG A 170 -3.64 13.86 9.67
CA ARG A 170 -4.59 13.07 8.87
C ARG A 170 -5.40 14.02 8.01
N LEU A 171 -5.29 13.82 6.71
CA LEU A 171 -5.98 14.57 5.67
C LEU A 171 -7.08 13.70 5.09
N GLU A 172 -8.26 14.27 4.94
CA GLU A 172 -9.39 13.58 4.32
C GLU A 172 -9.96 14.41 3.19
N GLY A 173 -10.04 13.83 1.99
CA GLY A 173 -10.45 14.52 0.78
C GLY A 173 -11.87 15.09 0.90
N LYS A 174 -12.08 16.28 0.31
CA LYS A 174 -13.40 16.91 0.26
C LYS A 174 -14.32 16.24 -0.76
N ARG A 175 -13.75 15.74 -1.86
CA ARG A 175 -14.50 15.04 -2.91
C ARG A 175 -14.84 13.61 -2.49
N ARG A 176 -16.07 13.21 -2.82
CA ARG A 176 -16.56 11.83 -2.76
C ARG A 176 -16.66 11.25 -4.17
N PHE A 177 -16.39 9.95 -4.32
CA PHE A 177 -16.45 9.22 -5.59
C PHE A 177 -16.75 7.72 -5.38
N ASP A 178 -17.26 7.08 -6.44
CA ASP A 178 -17.68 5.67 -6.46
C ASP A 178 -16.88 4.81 -7.46
N ASN A 179 -15.86 5.41 -8.09
CA ASN A 179 -14.96 4.80 -9.06
C ASN A 179 -13.82 5.78 -9.37
N GLY A 180 -12.79 5.29 -10.05
CA GLY A 180 -11.78 6.14 -10.65
C GLY A 180 -10.40 5.49 -10.76
N LEU A 181 -9.51 6.20 -11.44
CA LEU A 181 -8.08 5.92 -11.45
C LEU A 181 -7.40 6.90 -10.49
N ILE A 182 -6.85 6.37 -9.41
CA ILE A 182 -6.24 7.14 -8.31
C ILE A 182 -4.73 6.95 -8.37
N ILE A 183 -4.00 8.04 -8.41
CA ILE A 183 -2.55 8.01 -8.56
C ILE A 183 -1.90 8.81 -7.45
N LEU A 184 -0.94 8.18 -6.75
CA LEU A 184 -0.01 8.84 -5.85
C LEU A 184 1.38 8.85 -6.50
N ASP A 185 1.90 10.05 -6.76
CA ASP A 185 3.30 10.24 -7.12
C ASP A 185 4.06 10.76 -5.89
N VAL A 186 5.01 9.96 -5.40
CA VAL A 186 5.70 10.19 -4.12
C VAL A 186 7.21 9.95 -4.26
N ASP A 187 8.00 10.92 -3.80
CA ASP A 187 9.47 10.82 -3.72
C ASP A 187 9.91 10.10 -2.43
N GLN A 188 9.21 10.37 -1.33
CA GLN A 188 9.49 9.80 -0.01
C GLN A 188 8.19 9.48 0.73
N MET A 189 8.09 8.27 1.26
CA MET A 189 7.03 7.92 2.22
C MET A 189 7.62 7.65 3.61
N PRO A 190 6.83 7.82 4.69
CA PRO A 190 7.28 7.50 6.03
C PRO A 190 7.68 6.02 6.15
N THR A 191 8.79 5.75 6.81
CA THR A 191 9.25 4.38 7.09
C THR A 191 9.98 4.34 8.41
N GLY A 192 10.01 3.17 9.05
CA GLY A 192 10.76 2.98 10.29
C GLY A 192 9.97 2.25 11.35
N CYS A 193 10.67 1.73 12.36
CA CYS A 193 10.03 1.01 13.45
C CYS A 193 8.96 1.85 14.17
N GLY A 194 7.77 1.28 14.35
CA GLY A 194 6.62 1.94 14.97
C GLY A 194 5.91 2.99 14.12
N VAL A 195 6.32 3.18 12.86
CA VAL A 195 5.69 4.09 11.89
C VAL A 195 4.56 3.35 11.15
N TRP A 196 3.43 4.04 10.93
CA TRP A 196 2.25 3.52 10.23
C TRP A 196 1.57 4.60 9.35
N PRO A 197 2.19 4.98 8.22
CA PRO A 197 1.55 5.80 7.19
C PRO A 197 0.50 5.05 6.41
N ALA A 198 -0.47 5.79 5.87
CA ALA A 198 -1.42 5.26 4.91
C ALA A 198 -1.81 6.30 3.85
N PHE A 199 -1.92 5.86 2.59
CA PHE A 199 -2.65 6.51 1.50
C PHE A 199 -3.72 5.52 1.02
N TRP A 200 -4.98 5.88 1.23
CA TRP A 200 -6.10 4.95 1.19
C TRP A 200 -7.40 5.68 0.87
N THR A 201 -8.50 4.94 0.73
CA THR A 201 -9.82 5.51 0.48
C THR A 201 -10.90 4.80 1.28
N THR A 202 -11.91 5.54 1.76
CA THR A 202 -13.03 4.96 2.53
C THR A 202 -14.23 5.91 2.60
N ASP A 203 -15.39 5.38 3.00
CA ASP A 203 -16.45 6.13 3.67
C ASP A 203 -16.45 5.82 5.18
N GLU A 204 -15.71 6.63 5.93
CA GLU A 204 -15.50 6.49 7.37
C GLU A 204 -16.80 6.46 8.20
N THR A 205 -17.87 7.07 7.70
CA THR A 205 -19.15 7.14 8.42
C THR A 205 -19.91 5.82 8.35
N ASN A 206 -19.72 5.07 7.27
CA ASN A 206 -20.44 3.83 6.97
C ASN A 206 -19.51 2.61 6.94
N TRP A 207 -18.29 2.74 7.46
CA TRP A 207 -17.35 1.64 7.55
C TRP A 207 -17.88 0.51 8.47
N PRO A 208 -17.74 -0.78 8.10
CA PRO A 208 -17.09 -1.30 6.89
C PRO A 208 -18.07 -1.57 5.72
N ASP A 209 -19.35 -1.18 5.84
CA ASP A 209 -20.40 -1.49 4.85
C ASP A 209 -20.16 -0.81 3.50
N HIS A 210 -19.52 0.36 3.51
CA HIS A 210 -19.13 1.10 2.30
C HIS A 210 -17.65 0.94 1.94
N GLY A 211 -16.94 0.06 2.65
CA GLY A 211 -15.61 -0.38 2.26
C GLY A 211 -14.44 0.53 2.63
N GLU A 212 -13.25 -0.05 2.49
CA GLU A 212 -11.95 0.57 2.60
C GLU A 212 -11.03 0.00 1.51
N ILE A 213 -10.23 0.85 0.87
CA ILE A 213 -9.19 0.43 -0.07
C ILE A 213 -7.87 1.06 0.35
N ASP A 214 -6.96 0.25 0.88
CA ASP A 214 -5.61 0.67 1.28
C ASP A 214 -4.66 0.53 0.10
N ILE A 215 -4.22 1.66 -0.46
CA ILE A 215 -3.40 1.66 -1.68
C ILE A 215 -1.92 1.56 -1.31
N VAL A 216 -1.50 2.32 -0.28
CA VAL A 216 -0.13 2.33 0.26
C VAL A 216 -0.20 2.40 1.78
N GLU A 217 0.06 1.28 2.47
CA GLU A 217 0.03 1.20 3.94
C GLU A 217 1.29 0.53 4.53
N PRO A 218 2.45 1.20 4.51
CA PRO A 218 3.64 0.69 5.18
C PRO A 218 3.46 0.63 6.69
N ILE A 219 3.92 -0.47 7.28
CA ILE A 219 4.15 -0.55 8.73
C ILE A 219 5.59 -0.92 9.03
N ASN A 220 6.14 -0.33 10.08
CA ASN A 220 7.49 -0.63 10.54
C ASN A 220 8.52 -0.49 9.39
N ASN A 221 9.25 -1.56 9.09
CA ASN A 221 10.27 -1.62 8.03
C ASN A 221 9.82 -2.53 6.86
N GLN A 222 8.51 -2.66 6.62
CA GLN A 222 8.03 -3.41 5.45
C GLN A 222 8.49 -2.75 4.15
N ASN A 223 8.89 -3.57 3.18
CA ASN A 223 9.52 -3.13 1.93
C ASN A 223 8.85 -3.68 0.67
N ILE A 224 7.69 -4.33 0.81
CA ILE A 224 6.87 -4.86 -0.28
C ILE A 224 5.51 -4.18 -0.18
N VAL A 225 5.08 -3.50 -1.24
CA VAL A 225 3.76 -2.85 -1.27
C VAL A 225 2.64 -3.89 -1.17
N LYS A 226 1.57 -3.49 -0.51
CA LYS A 226 0.33 -4.24 -0.40
C LYS A 226 -0.84 -3.34 -0.72
N THR A 227 -1.84 -3.89 -1.38
CA THR A 227 -3.18 -3.30 -1.41
C THR A 227 -4.09 -4.19 -0.58
N ALA A 228 -4.87 -3.59 0.32
CA ALA A 228 -5.87 -4.30 1.11
C ALA A 228 -7.26 -3.75 0.84
N LEU A 229 -8.27 -4.64 0.88
CA LEU A 229 -9.67 -4.22 0.90
C LEU A 229 -10.33 -4.73 2.18
N HIS A 230 -11.16 -3.87 2.76
CA HIS A 230 -11.96 -4.18 3.94
C HIS A 230 -13.43 -3.95 3.62
N THR A 231 -14.27 -4.94 3.91
CA THR A 231 -15.72 -4.90 3.69
C THR A 231 -16.45 -5.53 4.89
N ASN A 232 -17.77 -5.49 4.88
CA ASN A 232 -18.57 -6.43 5.68
C ASN A 232 -18.60 -7.83 5.01
N GLU A 233 -19.48 -8.72 5.49
CA GLU A 233 -19.58 -10.10 5.04
C GLU A 233 -19.86 -10.27 3.53
N TYR A 234 -19.58 -11.46 2.98
CA TYR A 234 -19.79 -11.83 1.58
C TYR A 234 -18.96 -11.03 0.55
N CYS A 235 -17.66 -10.90 0.83
CA CYS A 235 -16.66 -10.49 -0.15
C CYS A 235 -15.45 -11.43 -0.09
N ASP A 236 -15.44 -12.44 -0.94
CA ASP A 236 -14.39 -13.47 -1.01
C ASP A 236 -13.75 -13.49 -2.41
N MET A 237 -12.43 -13.40 -2.46
CA MET A 237 -11.65 -13.43 -3.69
C MET A 237 -11.28 -14.86 -4.11
N TYR A 238 -11.47 -15.85 -3.23
CA TYR A 238 -11.13 -17.25 -3.50
C TYR A 238 -11.78 -17.76 -4.78
N SER A 239 -10.98 -18.32 -5.68
CA SER A 239 -11.41 -18.81 -7.01
C SER A 239 -11.98 -17.75 -7.97
N HIS A 240 -12.06 -16.48 -7.59
CA HIS A 240 -12.59 -15.39 -8.42
C HIS A 240 -11.50 -14.54 -9.08
N VAL A 241 -10.23 -14.73 -8.70
CA VAL A 241 -9.08 -14.00 -9.28
C VAL A 241 -8.20 -14.95 -10.10
N PRO A 242 -8.26 -14.92 -11.44
CA PRO A 242 -7.43 -15.77 -12.28
C PRO A 242 -5.94 -15.43 -12.13
N ARG A 243 -5.09 -16.45 -11.95
CA ARG A 243 -3.65 -16.26 -11.72
C ARG A 243 -2.93 -15.48 -12.82
N TRP A 244 -3.44 -15.49 -14.05
CA TRP A 244 -2.85 -14.80 -15.20
C TRP A 244 -3.22 -13.31 -15.31
N ASN A 245 -4.11 -12.79 -14.46
CA ASN A 245 -4.52 -11.38 -14.50
C ASN A 245 -3.64 -10.45 -13.63
N TRP A 246 -2.69 -11.00 -12.88
CA TRP A 246 -1.88 -10.26 -11.91
C TRP A 246 -0.52 -10.93 -11.65
N THR A 247 0.47 -10.17 -11.21
CA THR A 247 1.82 -10.70 -10.94
C THR A 247 2.01 -11.16 -9.49
N GLY A 248 1.34 -10.48 -8.55
CA GLY A 248 1.49 -10.68 -7.11
C GLY A 248 0.88 -11.97 -6.56
N SER A 249 0.63 -11.94 -5.25
CA SER A 249 0.02 -13.04 -4.50
C SER A 249 -0.76 -12.53 -3.30
N TRP A 250 -1.62 -13.36 -2.72
CA TRP A 250 -2.25 -13.07 -1.44
C TRP A 250 -1.21 -13.06 -0.30
N ASP A 251 -1.33 -12.10 0.62
CA ASP A 251 -0.58 -12.14 1.87
C ASP A 251 -1.01 -13.35 2.71
N VAL A 252 -0.11 -13.83 3.56
CA VAL A 252 -0.35 -15.04 4.35
C VAL A 252 -0.54 -14.69 5.81
N ALA A 253 -1.74 -14.92 6.30
CA ALA A 253 -2.04 -14.89 7.72
C ALA A 253 -1.45 -16.13 8.41
N THR A 254 -0.75 -15.89 9.52
CA THR A 254 -0.20 -16.95 10.38
C THR A 254 -0.56 -16.68 11.83
N GLY A 255 -0.57 -17.72 12.66
CA GLY A 255 -0.86 -17.58 14.08
C GLY A 255 -2.33 -17.44 14.41
N ILE A 256 -3.23 -17.63 13.44
CA ILE A 256 -4.68 -17.57 13.68
C ILE A 256 -5.05 -18.61 14.76
N PRO A 257 -5.84 -18.22 15.78
CA PRO A 257 -6.29 -19.16 16.81
C PRO A 257 -7.09 -20.30 16.19
N ASP A 258 -6.76 -21.53 16.58
CA ASP A 258 -7.57 -22.70 16.23
C ASP A 258 -8.98 -22.56 16.83
N THR A 259 -10.01 -22.77 15.99
CA THR A 259 -11.42 -22.50 16.34
C THR A 259 -11.94 -23.34 17.51
N TYR A 260 -11.37 -24.51 17.77
CA TYR A 260 -11.80 -25.39 18.85
C TYR A 260 -11.01 -25.19 20.14
N THR A 261 -9.73 -24.82 20.05
CA THR A 261 -8.82 -24.74 21.20
C THR A 261 -8.46 -23.32 21.61
N GLY A 262 -8.68 -22.32 20.75
CA GLY A 262 -8.27 -20.92 20.96
C GLY A 262 -6.76 -20.71 20.98
N LYS A 263 -5.95 -21.73 20.66
CA LYS A 263 -4.49 -21.65 20.67
C LYS A 263 -3.98 -21.14 19.32
N LEU A 264 -3.04 -20.21 19.37
CA LEU A 264 -2.39 -19.67 18.16
C LEU A 264 -1.71 -20.80 17.37
N ASN A 265 -2.04 -20.90 16.07
CA ASN A 265 -1.43 -21.86 15.17
C ASN A 265 -0.51 -21.18 14.14
N PHE A 266 0.78 -21.11 14.44
CA PHE A 266 1.79 -20.53 13.55
C PHE A 266 2.21 -21.45 12.39
N ASN A 267 1.77 -22.71 12.40
CA ASN A 267 2.03 -23.64 11.29
C ASN A 267 0.96 -23.50 10.20
N ASN A 268 -0.18 -22.89 10.51
CA ASN A 268 -1.18 -22.58 9.52
C ASN A 268 -0.76 -21.35 8.71
N LYS A 269 -0.88 -21.46 7.39
CA LYS A 269 -0.60 -20.41 6.41
C LYS A 269 -1.84 -20.27 5.57
N LEU A 270 -2.69 -19.33 5.92
CA LEU A 270 -3.92 -19.05 5.20
C LEU A 270 -3.71 -17.81 4.34
N GLU A 271 -4.12 -17.89 3.09
CA GLU A 271 -4.16 -16.72 2.21
C GLU A 271 -5.19 -15.74 2.77
N SER A 272 -4.86 -14.46 2.68
CA SER A 272 -5.72 -13.37 3.14
C SER A 272 -6.52 -12.90 1.94
N ASP A 273 -7.44 -13.73 1.46
CA ASP A 273 -8.22 -13.55 0.22
C ASP A 273 -9.69 -13.18 0.48
N ASN A 274 -10.10 -13.04 1.75
CA ASN A 274 -11.46 -12.65 2.13
C ASN A 274 -11.46 -11.23 2.71
N CYS A 275 -12.27 -10.34 2.14
CA CYS A 275 -12.24 -8.92 2.48
C CYS A 275 -13.10 -8.57 3.69
N ASP A 276 -13.92 -9.51 4.18
CA ASP A 276 -14.70 -9.33 5.42
C ASP A 276 -13.77 -9.13 6.62
N VAL A 277 -13.92 -7.99 7.29
CA VAL A 277 -13.15 -7.61 8.47
C VAL A 277 -13.31 -8.57 9.66
N MET A 278 -14.36 -9.41 9.67
CA MET A 278 -14.65 -10.36 10.74
C MET A 278 -14.55 -11.84 10.31
N THR A 279 -13.99 -12.14 9.13
CA THR A 279 -13.89 -13.52 8.66
C THR A 279 -13.05 -14.40 9.61
N PRO A 280 -13.49 -15.63 9.96
CA PRO A 280 -12.81 -16.48 10.93
C PRO A 280 -11.48 -17.06 10.46
N HIS A 281 -11.18 -16.95 9.16
CA HIS A 281 -9.97 -17.50 8.54
C HIS A 281 -8.82 -16.47 8.40
N GLN A 282 -9.00 -15.28 8.96
CA GLN A 282 -8.01 -14.20 8.99
C GLN A 282 -7.96 -13.53 10.38
N TRP A 283 -7.02 -12.62 10.59
CA TRP A 283 -7.09 -11.74 11.76
C TRP A 283 -8.25 -10.76 11.62
N ALA A 284 -8.86 -10.40 12.74
CA ALA A 284 -9.87 -9.35 12.76
C ALA A 284 -9.28 -8.06 12.16
N ASN A 285 -10.05 -7.42 11.29
CA ASN A 285 -9.68 -6.26 10.50
C ASN A 285 -8.49 -6.47 9.54
N GLN A 286 -8.20 -7.70 9.12
CA GLN A 286 -7.11 -7.94 8.17
C GLN A 286 -7.49 -7.63 6.72
N GLY A 287 -8.76 -7.88 6.34
CA GLY A 287 -9.20 -7.74 4.95
C GLY A 287 -8.50 -8.70 4.00
N CYS A 288 -8.79 -8.56 2.71
CA CYS A 288 -8.11 -9.32 1.66
C CYS A 288 -6.90 -8.50 1.21
N VAL A 289 -5.71 -9.11 1.19
CA VAL A 289 -4.44 -8.39 1.04
C VAL A 289 -3.64 -8.97 -0.11
N ALA A 290 -3.47 -8.20 -1.17
CA ALA A 290 -2.62 -8.52 -2.30
C ALA A 290 -1.24 -7.88 -2.13
N ILE A 291 -0.16 -8.64 -2.31
CA ILE A 291 1.22 -8.16 -2.18
C ILE A 291 1.97 -8.23 -3.52
N SER A 292 2.88 -7.28 -3.73
CA SER A 292 3.75 -7.29 -4.91
C SER A 292 4.73 -8.47 -4.87
N ASP A 293 5.04 -9.01 -6.05
CA ASP A 293 6.10 -10.02 -6.26
C ASP A 293 7.50 -9.39 -6.31
N LYS A 294 7.59 -8.06 -6.27
CA LYS A 294 8.85 -7.29 -6.26
C LYS A 294 9.14 -6.72 -4.86
N ASN A 295 10.42 -6.82 -4.47
CA ASN A 295 10.97 -6.15 -3.29
C ASN A 295 11.23 -4.66 -3.57
N ASN A 296 11.44 -3.89 -2.49
CA ASN A 296 11.80 -2.47 -2.54
C ASN A 296 10.74 -1.61 -3.25
N THR A 297 9.49 -2.04 -3.17
CA THR A 297 8.31 -1.34 -3.69
C THR A 297 7.59 -0.53 -2.62
N LEU A 298 8.15 -0.47 -1.40
CA LEU A 298 7.60 0.26 -0.26
C LEU A 298 8.71 0.73 0.69
N GLY A 299 8.43 1.78 1.46
CA GLY A 299 9.25 2.25 2.58
C GLY A 299 10.69 2.58 2.18
N HIS A 300 11.64 2.22 3.03
CA HIS A 300 13.05 2.56 2.85
C HIS A 300 13.64 2.16 1.48
N GLY A 301 13.29 0.97 0.98
CA GLY A 301 13.78 0.50 -0.32
C GLY A 301 13.26 1.34 -1.49
N MET A 302 12.00 1.78 -1.41
CA MET A 302 11.41 2.67 -2.41
C MET A 302 12.01 4.08 -2.33
N ASN A 303 12.15 4.63 -1.12
CA ASN A 303 12.74 5.95 -0.90
C ASN A 303 14.18 6.03 -1.44
N GLN A 304 15.00 4.98 -1.26
CA GLN A 304 16.36 4.92 -1.80
C GLN A 304 16.42 4.93 -3.34
N ASN A 305 15.34 4.55 -4.01
CA ASN A 305 15.22 4.55 -5.46
C ASN A 305 14.59 5.83 -6.00
N GLY A 306 14.44 6.87 -5.17
CA GLY A 306 13.82 8.14 -5.55
C GLY A 306 12.29 8.09 -5.55
N GLY A 307 11.70 7.13 -4.84
CA GLY A 307 10.25 6.98 -4.75
C GLY A 307 9.63 6.29 -5.98
N GLY A 308 8.39 6.66 -6.29
CA GLY A 308 7.68 6.16 -7.46
C GLY A 308 6.18 6.42 -7.43
N ILE A 309 5.49 5.73 -8.33
CA ILE A 309 4.08 5.98 -8.63
C ILE A 309 3.25 4.77 -8.22
N TYR A 310 2.22 5.00 -7.41
CA TYR A 310 1.22 4.01 -7.04
C TYR A 310 -0.08 4.34 -7.76
N VAL A 311 -0.66 3.33 -8.41
CA VAL A 311 -1.88 3.49 -9.19
C VAL A 311 -2.91 2.49 -8.69
N LEU A 312 -4.12 2.97 -8.38
CA LEU A 312 -5.30 2.15 -8.15
C LEU A 312 -6.31 2.43 -9.26
N GLU A 313 -6.76 1.40 -9.97
CA GLU A 313 -7.92 1.46 -10.84
C GLU A 313 -9.11 0.80 -10.13
N TRP A 314 -10.14 1.57 -9.83
CA TRP A 314 -11.41 1.07 -9.30
C TRP A 314 -12.51 1.25 -10.34
N ASP A 315 -12.94 0.13 -10.91
CA ASP A 315 -13.93 0.08 -11.99
C ASP A 315 -15.04 -0.94 -11.65
N PRO A 316 -16.16 -0.48 -11.06
CA PRO A 316 -17.28 -1.35 -10.75
C PRO A 316 -18.01 -1.87 -12.01
N ILE A 317 -17.91 -1.19 -13.15
CA ILE A 317 -18.52 -1.63 -14.42
C ILE A 317 -17.69 -2.77 -15.02
N GLY A 318 -16.37 -2.60 -15.08
CA GLY A 318 -15.43 -3.66 -15.47
C GLY A 318 -15.33 -4.81 -14.46
N GLY A 319 -15.83 -4.62 -13.24
CA GLY A 319 -15.89 -5.65 -12.22
C GLY A 319 -14.55 -5.92 -11.54
N TYR A 320 -13.73 -4.88 -11.35
CA TYR A 320 -12.43 -5.04 -10.72
C TYR A 320 -11.94 -3.83 -9.93
N ILE A 321 -11.03 -4.11 -9.00
CA ILE A 321 -10.09 -3.16 -8.42
C ILE A 321 -8.68 -3.69 -8.70
N LYS A 322 -7.79 -2.87 -9.26
CA LYS A 322 -6.44 -3.26 -9.64
C LYS A 322 -5.41 -2.26 -9.12
N SER A 323 -4.23 -2.75 -8.75
CA SER A 323 -3.13 -1.88 -8.32
C SER A 323 -1.82 -2.15 -9.06
N TRP A 324 -1.11 -1.06 -9.37
CA TRP A 324 0.23 -1.06 -9.91
C TRP A 324 1.17 -0.24 -9.02
N VAL A 325 2.45 -0.59 -9.07
CA VAL A 325 3.54 0.19 -8.50
C VAL A 325 4.64 0.33 -9.55
N PHE A 326 5.09 1.56 -9.74
CA PHE A 326 6.18 1.89 -10.65
C PHE A 326 7.28 2.65 -9.90
N PRO A 327 8.33 1.96 -9.41
CA PRO A 327 9.54 2.61 -8.93
C PRO A 327 10.09 3.56 -10.00
N ARG A 328 10.68 4.70 -9.61
CA ARG A 328 11.27 5.64 -10.59
C ARG A 328 12.36 5.04 -11.47
N THR A 329 12.95 3.93 -11.05
CA THR A 329 13.98 3.19 -11.77
C THR A 329 13.44 2.21 -12.82
N ASP A 330 12.14 1.96 -12.85
CA ASP A 330 11.48 1.01 -13.75
C ASP A 330 10.96 1.73 -15.02
N ASP A 331 10.59 0.96 -16.05
CA ASP A 331 9.88 1.47 -17.22
C ASP A 331 8.44 1.85 -16.84
N ILE A 332 8.15 3.16 -16.84
CA ILE A 332 6.81 3.70 -16.57
C ILE A 332 6.03 3.83 -17.89
N PRO A 333 4.75 3.42 -17.99
CA PRO A 333 3.96 3.61 -19.20
C PRO A 333 3.94 5.06 -19.70
N ILE A 334 4.07 5.25 -21.02
CA ILE A 334 4.25 6.59 -21.60
C ILE A 334 3.05 7.52 -21.33
N ASN A 335 1.82 7.01 -21.44
CA ASN A 335 0.62 7.80 -21.16
C ASN A 335 0.51 8.19 -19.67
N LEU A 336 0.99 7.33 -18.76
CA LEU A 336 1.10 7.66 -17.34
C LEU A 336 2.12 8.78 -17.14
N GLN A 337 3.33 8.67 -17.70
CA GLN A 337 4.34 9.74 -17.61
C GLN A 337 3.80 11.07 -18.16
N GLN A 338 3.21 11.04 -19.35
CA GLN A 338 2.64 12.24 -19.98
C GLN A 338 1.52 12.85 -19.13
N SER A 339 0.65 12.04 -18.51
CA SER A 339 -0.41 12.58 -17.65
C SER A 339 0.14 13.32 -16.41
N LEU A 340 1.25 12.83 -15.85
CA LEU A 340 1.93 13.44 -14.71
C LEU A 340 2.76 14.68 -15.11
N LEU A 341 3.19 14.77 -16.38
CA LEU A 341 3.94 15.92 -16.91
C LEU A 341 3.02 17.03 -17.43
N ASN A 342 2.01 16.69 -18.24
CA ASN A 342 1.12 17.64 -18.91
C ASN A 342 0.13 18.28 -17.93
N THR A 343 -0.08 17.67 -16.76
CA THR A 343 -0.72 18.36 -15.65
C THR A 343 0.05 19.60 -15.20
N ASN A 344 1.34 19.76 -15.53
CA ASN A 344 2.16 20.90 -15.08
C ASN A 344 2.03 22.17 -15.93
N ASN A 345 1.34 22.12 -17.08
CA ASN A 345 1.07 23.31 -17.90
C ASN A 345 -0.31 23.85 -17.55
N ASN A 346 -0.37 25.08 -17.01
CA ASN A 346 -1.62 25.81 -16.74
C ASN A 346 -2.14 26.50 -18.02
N ASP A 347 -1.98 25.88 -19.19
CA ASP A 347 -2.39 26.51 -20.42
C ASP A 347 -3.85 26.11 -20.68
N ASP A 348 -4.75 27.06 -20.38
CA ASP A 348 -6.15 27.14 -20.84
C ASP A 348 -6.24 27.28 -22.38
N ASP A 349 -5.31 26.69 -23.13
CA ASP A 349 -5.35 26.64 -24.59
C ASP A 349 -6.12 25.38 -25.00
N ASP A 350 -7.33 25.63 -25.50
CA ASP A 350 -8.39 24.73 -26.00
C ASP A 350 -7.96 23.76 -27.14
N ASP A 351 -6.66 23.54 -27.34
CA ASP A 351 -6.05 22.74 -28.43
C ASP A 351 -4.98 21.75 -27.92
N ASP A 352 -4.79 21.61 -26.59
CA ASP A 352 -3.82 20.66 -26.03
C ASP A 352 -4.35 19.22 -26.15
N GLU A 353 -3.53 18.34 -26.71
CA GLU A 353 -3.84 16.94 -26.95
C GLU A 353 -4.09 16.27 -25.58
N THR A 354 -5.36 16.24 -25.15
CA THR A 354 -5.75 15.72 -23.83
C THR A 354 -5.10 14.37 -23.63
N THR A 355 -4.17 14.27 -22.69
CA THR A 355 -3.43 13.04 -22.48
C THR A 355 -4.38 11.98 -21.96
N ILE A 356 -4.72 11.04 -22.84
CA ILE A 356 -5.59 9.91 -22.53
C ILE A 356 -4.78 8.89 -21.73
N ILE A 357 -5.11 8.74 -20.45
CA ILE A 357 -4.59 7.64 -19.64
C ILE A 357 -5.54 6.44 -19.75
N ASP A 358 -4.97 5.29 -20.10
CA ASP A 358 -5.70 4.04 -20.29
C ASP A 358 -4.82 2.89 -19.77
N PRO A 359 -5.12 2.33 -18.58
CA PRO A 359 -4.40 1.18 -18.02
C PRO A 359 -4.49 -0.09 -18.87
N SER A 360 -5.52 -0.24 -19.72
CA SER A 360 -5.67 -1.42 -20.59
C SER A 360 -4.61 -1.50 -21.69
N SER A 361 -3.99 -0.36 -22.02
CA SER A 361 -2.90 -0.28 -22.99
C SER A 361 -1.54 -0.65 -22.39
N TRP A 362 -1.44 -0.89 -21.08
CA TRP A 362 -0.18 -1.18 -20.41
C TRP A 362 0.21 -2.64 -20.63
N SER A 363 1.45 -2.88 -21.06
CA SER A 363 2.01 -4.24 -21.16
C SER A 363 2.36 -4.87 -19.81
N ILE A 364 2.17 -4.11 -18.71
CA ILE A 364 2.48 -4.49 -17.34
C ILE A 364 1.18 -4.85 -16.62
N LEU A 365 1.07 -6.10 -16.19
CA LEU A 365 -0.04 -6.56 -15.37
C LEU A 365 0.00 -5.92 -13.98
N PRO A 366 -1.17 -5.71 -13.33
CA PRO A 366 -1.21 -5.22 -11.96
C PRO A 366 -0.59 -6.23 -11.01
N TYR A 367 -0.02 -5.75 -9.90
CA TYR A 367 0.44 -6.65 -8.86
C TYR A 367 -0.71 -7.11 -7.95
N ALA A 368 -1.82 -6.36 -7.92
CA ALA A 368 -3.04 -6.67 -7.17
C ALA A 368 -4.25 -6.69 -8.11
N TYR A 369 -5.11 -7.70 -7.99
CA TYR A 369 -6.37 -7.77 -8.73
C TYR A 369 -7.45 -8.31 -7.78
N PHE A 370 -8.52 -7.56 -7.60
CA PHE A 370 -9.69 -7.95 -6.83
C PHE A 370 -10.89 -7.98 -7.77
N ALA A 371 -11.60 -9.11 -7.83
CA ALA A 371 -12.79 -9.26 -8.64
C ALA A 371 -14.02 -8.77 -7.85
N ILE A 372 -14.75 -7.80 -8.41
CA ILE A 372 -15.97 -7.25 -7.80
C ILE A 372 -17.14 -7.31 -8.78
N GLY A 373 -18.37 -7.22 -8.28
CA GLY A 373 -19.57 -7.17 -9.12
C GLY A 373 -20.06 -8.54 -9.55
N ASN A 374 -20.61 -8.62 -10.77
CA ASN A 374 -21.24 -9.85 -11.26
C ASN A 374 -20.20 -10.94 -11.50
N ASN A 375 -20.50 -12.18 -11.09
CA ASN A 375 -19.63 -13.36 -11.21
C ASN A 375 -18.35 -13.35 -10.34
N SER A 376 -18.26 -12.46 -9.35
CA SER A 376 -17.27 -12.56 -8.27
C SER A 376 -17.93 -13.04 -6.97
N GLY A 377 -17.11 -13.33 -5.95
CA GLY A 377 -17.55 -13.58 -4.58
C GLY A 377 -17.75 -12.29 -3.79
N CYS A 378 -17.76 -11.12 -4.44
CA CYS A 378 -17.75 -9.81 -3.80
C CYS A 378 -18.56 -8.78 -4.58
N SER A 379 -19.67 -8.30 -4.01
CA SER A 379 -20.49 -7.26 -4.64
C SER A 379 -19.73 -5.95 -4.83
N ALA A 380 -19.91 -5.28 -5.97
CA ALA A 380 -19.37 -3.93 -6.16
C ALA A 380 -19.98 -2.90 -5.19
N ASN A 381 -21.16 -3.20 -4.63
CA ASN A 381 -21.82 -2.33 -3.65
C ASN A 381 -21.12 -2.28 -2.28
N HIS A 382 -20.10 -3.11 -2.05
CA HIS A 382 -19.27 -3.02 -0.86
C HIS A 382 -18.40 -1.76 -0.83
N PHE A 383 -18.25 -1.06 -1.96
CA PHE A 383 -17.43 0.15 -2.08
C PHE A 383 -18.29 1.29 -2.59
N GLN A 384 -18.51 2.32 -1.76
CA GLN A 384 -19.39 3.44 -2.09
C GLN A 384 -18.94 4.71 -1.37
N ASN A 385 -19.06 5.86 -2.05
CA ASN A 385 -18.92 7.18 -1.46
C ASN A 385 -17.55 7.38 -0.77
N HIS A 386 -16.49 6.86 -1.40
CA HIS A 386 -15.14 6.98 -0.88
C HIS A 386 -14.60 8.41 -1.02
N ARG A 387 -13.65 8.76 -0.15
CA ARG A 387 -12.72 9.89 -0.35
C ARG A 387 -11.29 9.42 -0.12
N ILE A 388 -10.33 10.16 -0.65
CA ILE A 388 -8.90 9.92 -0.40
C ILE A 388 -8.54 10.31 1.03
N VAL A 389 -7.76 9.48 1.72
CA VAL A 389 -7.22 9.76 3.05
C VAL A 389 -5.70 9.59 3.02
N ILE A 390 -4.99 10.55 3.64
CA ILE A 390 -3.54 10.52 3.82
C ILE A 390 -3.25 10.73 5.30
N ASN A 391 -2.56 9.81 5.94
CA ASN A 391 -2.16 9.99 7.33
C ASN A 391 -0.78 9.42 7.64
N LEU A 392 -0.31 9.79 8.82
CA LEU A 392 0.87 9.23 9.46
C LEU A 392 0.51 8.86 10.90
N ALA A 393 0.22 7.59 11.15
CA ALA A 393 -0.02 7.05 12.48
C ALA A 393 1.26 6.40 13.04
N PHE A 394 1.21 6.04 14.32
CA PHE A 394 2.32 5.35 15.00
C PHE A 394 1.79 4.21 15.86
N CYS A 395 2.52 3.09 15.88
CA CYS A 395 2.18 1.92 16.69
C CYS A 395 0.73 1.43 16.47
N GLY A 396 -0.16 1.58 17.45
CA GLY A 396 -1.54 1.16 17.33
C GLY A 396 -1.74 -0.34 17.13
N THR A 397 -2.93 -0.70 16.64
CA THR A 397 -3.38 -2.08 16.47
C THR A 397 -2.68 -2.83 15.35
N VAL A 398 -2.01 -2.13 14.43
CA VAL A 398 -1.29 -2.77 13.32
C VAL A 398 0.22 -2.70 13.56
N ALA A 399 0.88 -1.54 13.37
CA ALA A 399 2.34 -1.44 13.50
C ALA A 399 2.84 -1.81 14.91
N GLY A 400 2.08 -1.44 15.95
CA GLY A 400 2.40 -1.73 17.35
C GLY A 400 2.32 -3.23 17.68
N ASN A 401 1.29 -3.92 17.19
CA ASN A 401 1.18 -5.38 17.35
C ASN A 401 2.27 -6.13 16.58
N ARG A 402 2.69 -5.60 15.43
CA ARG A 402 3.77 -6.15 14.60
C ARG A 402 5.18 -5.78 15.05
N PHE A 403 5.32 -4.80 15.94
CA PHE A 403 6.63 -4.27 16.38
C PHE A 403 7.60 -5.33 16.91
N ALA A 404 7.13 -6.31 17.67
CA ALA A 404 7.97 -7.40 18.18
C ALA A 404 8.58 -8.28 17.07
N THR A 405 7.84 -8.44 15.97
CA THR A 405 8.24 -9.24 14.81
C THR A 405 9.11 -8.44 13.85
N ASP A 406 8.67 -7.22 13.51
CA ASP A 406 9.31 -6.39 12.49
C ASP A 406 10.53 -5.62 13.05
N CYS A 407 10.55 -5.35 14.36
CA CYS A 407 11.56 -4.56 15.05
C CYS A 407 12.11 -5.27 16.32
N PRO A 408 12.61 -6.51 16.21
CA PRO A 408 12.87 -7.38 17.37
C PRO A 408 13.96 -6.87 18.31
N VAL A 409 14.94 -6.11 17.79
CA VAL A 409 16.02 -5.51 18.60
C VAL A 409 15.46 -4.41 19.50
N LEU A 410 14.67 -3.50 18.92
CA LEU A 410 14.05 -2.40 19.65
C LEU A 410 12.99 -2.93 20.62
N TYR A 411 12.17 -3.89 20.20
CA TYR A 411 11.23 -4.57 21.08
C TYR A 411 11.91 -5.13 22.35
N LYS A 412 13.02 -5.87 22.21
CA LYS A 412 13.76 -6.42 23.36
C LYS A 412 14.29 -5.34 24.31
N LYS A 413 14.66 -4.17 23.78
CA LYS A 413 15.13 -3.01 24.56
C LYS A 413 13.97 -2.38 25.32
N TYR A 414 12.92 -1.98 24.63
CA TYR A 414 11.84 -1.16 25.19
C TYR A 414 10.81 -1.96 26.00
N ASN A 415 10.54 -3.22 25.66
CA ASN A 415 9.62 -4.07 26.44
C ASN A 415 10.06 -4.18 27.92
N LYS A 416 11.38 -4.17 28.20
CA LYS A 416 11.92 -4.19 29.58
C LYS A 416 11.63 -2.91 30.37
N LEU A 417 11.38 -1.80 29.70
CA LEU A 417 11.19 -0.49 30.31
C LEU A 417 9.73 -0.20 30.65
N THR A 418 8.79 -0.90 30.00
CA THR A 418 7.36 -0.58 30.07
C THR A 418 6.66 -1.06 31.34
N GLY A 419 7.27 -1.99 32.08
CA GLY A 419 6.62 -2.67 33.21
C GLY A 419 5.53 -3.68 32.80
N TYR A 420 5.12 -3.71 31.53
CA TYR A 420 4.22 -4.71 30.97
C TYR A 420 5.00 -5.94 30.50
N ARG A 421 4.54 -7.14 30.85
CA ARG A 421 5.15 -8.37 30.36
C ARG A 421 4.67 -8.65 28.93
N ASN A 422 5.60 -8.72 28.00
CA ASN A 422 5.40 -9.19 26.61
C ASN A 422 4.36 -8.37 25.83
N SER A 423 4.36 -7.04 25.97
CA SER A 423 3.46 -6.17 25.22
C SER A 423 4.20 -5.50 24.06
N SER A 424 3.91 -5.94 22.83
CA SER A 424 4.48 -5.36 21.61
C SER A 424 4.09 -3.90 21.45
N VAL A 425 2.81 -3.58 21.65
CA VAL A 425 2.27 -2.21 21.57
C VAL A 425 2.91 -1.31 22.63
N ALA A 426 3.01 -1.75 23.89
CA ALA A 426 3.63 -0.92 24.93
C ALA A 426 5.12 -0.65 24.64
N ALA A 427 5.84 -1.66 24.13
CA ALA A 427 7.23 -1.48 23.72
C ALA A 427 7.38 -0.52 22.53
N CYS A 428 6.45 -0.57 21.57
CA CYS A 428 6.39 0.38 20.46
C CYS A 428 6.16 1.80 20.97
N ASN A 429 5.15 2.01 21.81
CA ASN A 429 4.82 3.32 22.37
C ASN A 429 6.00 3.92 23.15
N ALA A 430 6.67 3.10 23.98
CA ALA A 430 7.86 3.51 24.71
C ALA A 430 9.05 3.86 23.80
N TYR A 431 9.16 3.22 22.65
CA TYR A 431 10.16 3.59 21.63
C TYR A 431 9.82 4.94 21.00
N ILE A 432 8.57 5.15 20.57
CA ILE A 432 8.11 6.40 19.94
C ILE A 432 8.26 7.62 20.88
N ASP A 433 8.06 7.44 22.19
CA ASP A 433 8.22 8.50 23.19
C ASP A 433 9.71 8.80 23.54
N SER A 434 10.62 7.89 23.20
CA SER A 434 12.04 8.04 23.53
C SER A 434 12.68 9.23 22.82
N ASN A 435 13.70 9.84 23.44
CA ASN A 435 14.49 10.87 22.75
C ASN A 435 15.38 10.29 21.64
N GLU A 436 15.73 9.00 21.74
CA GLU A 436 16.61 8.32 20.77
C GLU A 436 15.99 8.22 19.38
N VAL A 437 14.66 8.12 19.29
CA VAL A 437 13.98 7.91 18.01
C VAL A 437 13.67 9.21 17.27
N GLN A 438 13.71 10.37 17.96
CA GLN A 438 13.17 11.61 17.39
C GLN A 438 13.91 12.05 16.13
N GLU A 439 15.24 11.93 16.11
CA GLU A 439 16.04 12.24 14.92
C GLU A 439 15.71 11.29 13.75
N VAL A 440 15.53 10.00 14.05
CA VAL A 440 15.15 9.00 13.03
C VAL A 440 13.78 9.33 12.43
N LEU A 441 12.77 9.62 13.26
CA LEU A 441 11.43 9.95 12.75
C LEU A 441 11.43 11.25 11.94
N ASN A 442 12.20 12.25 12.37
CA ASN A 442 12.28 13.52 11.66
C ASN A 442 12.95 13.37 10.28
N ASN A 443 13.85 12.39 10.12
CA ASN A 443 14.59 12.16 8.87
C ASN A 443 13.95 11.10 7.95
N ASP A 444 13.19 10.14 8.49
CA ASP A 444 12.67 9.00 7.72
C ASP A 444 11.13 8.87 7.74
N ALA A 445 10.45 9.50 8.70
CA ALA A 445 8.99 9.38 8.88
C ALA A 445 8.23 10.62 8.40
N TYR A 446 8.36 10.94 7.12
CA TYR A 446 7.60 11.98 6.45
C TYR A 446 7.22 11.59 5.01
N TRP A 447 6.13 12.16 4.53
CA TRP A 447 5.72 12.13 3.14
C TRP A 447 6.37 13.30 2.39
N LYS A 448 6.91 13.05 1.19
CA LYS A 448 7.26 14.02 0.16
C LYS A 448 6.52 13.64 -1.11
N ILE A 449 5.39 14.29 -1.35
CA ILE A 449 4.43 13.95 -2.40
C ILE A 449 4.59 14.96 -3.54
N ASN A 450 4.78 14.46 -4.76
CA ASN A 450 4.79 15.29 -5.97
C ASN A 450 3.36 15.64 -6.39
N GLY A 451 2.44 14.68 -6.25
CA GLY A 451 1.02 14.94 -6.48
C GLY A 451 0.12 13.74 -6.21
N VAL A 452 -1.17 14.05 -6.01
CA VAL A 452 -2.25 13.07 -6.00
C VAL A 452 -3.23 13.42 -7.11
N TYR A 453 -3.64 12.42 -7.89
CA TYR A 453 -4.47 12.63 -9.07
C TYR A 453 -5.66 11.68 -9.02
N LEU A 454 -6.83 12.22 -9.33
CA LEU A 454 -8.06 11.45 -9.49
C LEU A 454 -8.56 11.63 -10.92
N TYR A 455 -8.72 10.52 -11.62
CA TYR A 455 -9.35 10.48 -12.94
C TYR A 455 -10.64 9.67 -12.87
N GLN A 456 -11.57 9.95 -13.77
CA GLN A 456 -12.79 9.16 -13.98
C GLN A 456 -12.85 8.69 -15.43
N ARG A 457 -13.47 7.53 -15.65
CA ARG A 457 -13.65 6.99 -16.99
C ARG A 457 -14.59 7.89 -17.81
N GLU A 458 -14.29 8.04 -19.09
CA GLU A 458 -15.12 8.80 -20.04
C GLU A 458 -16.44 8.12 -20.41
#